data_AF-A0A8C2P5G4-F1
#
_entry.id   AF-A0A8C2P5G4-F1
#
_cell.length_a   1.000
_cell.length_b   1.000
_cell.length_c   1.000
_cell.angle_alpha   90.00
_cell.angle_beta   90.00
_cell.angle_gamma   90.00
#
_symmetry.space_group_name_H-M   'P 1'
#
loop_
_entity.id
_entity.type
_entity.pdbx_description
1 polymer ?
#
loop_
_entity_poly.entity_id
_entity_poly.type
_entity_poly.pdbx_seq_one_letter_code
_entity_poly.pdbx_strand_id
1 'polypeptide(L)'
;MYFFLYEEEMETFFKEETPVTHLYFGRSVSKEILGRLGLNCPRLVELVVCANGIQVIDNELICIAEHCKNLTALGLSECEVSCTAFIEFVRLCGRKLTHLSIMEDVLIPDDVCSLDEIHTEVSKYLGRIWFPDVMPLW
;
A
#
# COMPACT_ATOMS: atom_id res chain seq x y z
N MET A 1 15.59 13.34 11.03
CA MET A 1 14.70 14.24 11.78
C MET A 1 13.34 13.57 11.82
N TYR A 2 12.83 13.22 13.00
CA TYR A 2 11.52 12.58 13.14
C TYR A 2 10.49 13.69 13.41
N PHE A 3 9.46 13.77 12.57
CA PHE A 3 8.34 14.68 12.77
C PHE A 3 7.17 13.87 13.32
N PHE A 4 6.68 14.25 14.49
CA PHE A 4 5.40 13.74 15.01
C PHE A 4 4.34 14.75 14.62
N LEU A 5 3.47 14.37 13.69
CA LEU A 5 2.36 15.19 13.23
C LEU A 5 1.05 14.61 13.78
N TYR A 6 0.14 15.49 14.18
CA TYR A 6 -1.25 15.11 14.43
C TYR A 6 -2.01 14.96 13.11
N GLU A 7 -3.11 14.21 13.12
CA GLU A 7 -3.89 13.89 11.91
C GLU A 7 -4.38 15.15 11.17
N GLU A 8 -4.81 16.19 11.91
CA GLU A 8 -5.21 17.49 11.36
C GLU A 8 -4.06 18.23 10.64
N GLU A 9 -2.82 18.08 11.12
CA GLU A 9 -1.66 18.73 10.52
C GLU A 9 -1.28 18.03 9.21
N MET A 10 -1.51 16.71 9.12
CA MET A 10 -1.27 15.91 7.92
C MET A 10 -2.15 16.33 6.74
N GLU A 11 -3.35 16.86 6.99
CA GLU A 11 -4.27 17.33 5.95
C GLU A 11 -3.69 18.41 5.03
N THR A 12 -2.61 19.08 5.44
CA THR A 12 -1.94 20.10 4.64
C THR A 12 -0.91 19.55 3.66
N PHE A 13 -0.49 18.29 3.84
CA PHE A 13 0.58 17.68 3.06
C PHE A 13 0.11 17.17 1.70
N PHE A 14 1.08 17.05 0.79
CA PHE A 14 0.94 16.46 -0.55
C PHE A 14 -0.17 17.08 -1.39
N LYS A 15 -0.49 18.36 -1.20
CA LYS A 15 -1.46 19.09 -2.04
C LYS A 15 -0.90 19.48 -3.40
N GLU A 16 0.42 19.51 -3.52
CA GLU A 16 1.18 19.87 -4.72
C GLU A 16 2.29 18.84 -4.94
N GLU A 17 2.89 18.83 -6.13
CA GLU A 17 3.98 17.90 -6.46
C GLU A 17 5.10 17.98 -5.41
N THR A 18 5.29 16.88 -4.69
CA THR A 18 6.24 16.79 -3.58
C THR A 18 7.31 15.75 -3.92
N PRO A 19 8.61 16.09 -3.88
CA PRO A 19 9.69 15.19 -4.31
C PRO A 19 10.08 14.16 -3.24
N VAL A 20 9.09 13.64 -2.49
CA VAL A 20 9.31 12.59 -1.49
C VAL A 20 9.60 11.25 -2.16
N THR A 21 10.50 10.50 -1.55
CA THR A 21 10.94 9.19 -2.05
C THR A 21 10.64 8.06 -1.07
N HIS A 22 10.67 8.31 0.24
CA HIS A 22 10.41 7.31 1.26
C HIS A 22 9.44 7.91 2.27
N LEU A 23 8.30 7.24 2.48
CA LEU A 23 7.28 7.66 3.43
C LEU A 23 6.93 6.52 4.37
N TYR A 24 6.91 6.85 5.66
CA TYR A 24 6.54 5.93 6.73
C TYR A 24 5.49 6.60 7.60
N PHE A 25 4.26 6.06 7.56
CA PHE A 25 3.17 6.46 8.45
C PHE A 25 3.11 5.48 9.62
N GLY A 26 3.88 5.79 10.67
CA GLY A 26 3.89 4.99 11.91
C GLY A 26 2.65 5.14 12.80
N ARG A 27 1.64 5.86 12.31
CA ARG A 27 0.32 6.06 12.92
C ARG A 27 -0.72 5.99 11.81
N SER A 28 -2.00 6.06 12.19
CA SER A 28 -3.10 6.17 11.22
C SER A 28 -2.87 7.31 10.24
N VAL A 29 -3.06 7.01 8.95
CA VAL A 29 -3.10 7.99 7.85
C VAL A 29 -4.50 7.95 7.25
N SER A 30 -5.02 9.08 6.78
CA SER A 30 -6.34 9.12 6.14
C SER A 30 -6.30 8.64 4.69
N LYS A 31 -7.43 8.15 4.19
CA LYS A 31 -7.61 7.74 2.79
C LYS A 31 -7.32 8.89 1.81
N GLU A 32 -7.73 10.11 2.16
CA GLU A 32 -7.49 11.31 1.35
C GLU A 32 -6.00 11.60 1.17
N ILE A 33 -5.20 11.40 2.22
CA ILE A 33 -3.75 11.57 2.13
C ILE A 33 -3.15 10.53 1.19
N LEU A 34 -3.55 9.26 1.29
CA LEU A 34 -3.09 8.22 0.36
C LEU A 34 -3.45 8.53 -1.09
N GLY A 35 -4.67 9.02 -1.34
CA GLY A 35 -5.08 9.45 -2.68
C GLY A 35 -4.22 10.59 -3.24
N ARG A 36 -3.86 11.57 -2.38
CA ARG A 36 -2.95 12.66 -2.76
C ARG A 36 -1.52 12.17 -3.03
N LEU A 37 -1.04 11.14 -2.34
CA LEU A 37 0.28 10.56 -2.62
C LEU A 37 0.36 10.06 -4.06
N GLY A 38 -0.67 9.34 -4.52
CA GLY A 38 -0.73 8.87 -5.90
C GLY A 38 -0.62 10.02 -6.90
N LEU A 39 -1.36 11.11 -6.67
CA LEU A 39 -1.38 12.24 -7.60
C LEU A 39 -0.12 13.12 -7.56
N ASN A 40 0.47 13.29 -6.39
CA ASN A 40 1.44 14.36 -6.14
C ASN A 40 2.85 13.87 -5.77
N CYS A 41 3.08 12.55 -5.66
CA CYS A 41 4.39 12.00 -5.27
C CYS A 41 4.96 11.04 -6.34
N PRO A 42 5.25 11.49 -7.57
CA PRO A 42 5.70 10.61 -8.67
C PRO A 42 7.06 9.95 -8.42
N ARG A 43 7.84 10.47 -7.45
CA ARG A 43 9.18 9.98 -7.09
C ARG A 43 9.19 8.98 -5.94
N LEU A 44 8.03 8.56 -5.44
CA LEU A 44 7.92 7.62 -4.34
C LEU A 44 8.56 6.28 -4.70
N VAL A 45 9.42 5.79 -3.80
CA VAL A 45 10.21 4.55 -3.89
C VAL A 45 9.75 3.55 -2.83
N GLU A 46 9.46 4.04 -1.63
CA GLU A 46 9.00 3.23 -0.51
C GLU A 46 7.83 3.90 0.21
N LEU A 47 6.79 3.12 0.46
CA LEU A 47 5.63 3.50 1.25
C LEU A 47 5.34 2.45 2.31
N VAL A 48 5.26 2.87 3.56
CA VAL A 48 4.81 2.02 4.66
C VAL A 48 3.68 2.72 5.40
N VAL A 49 2.57 2.02 5.55
CA VAL A 49 1.36 2.48 6.26
C VAL A 49 1.05 1.49 7.36
N CYS A 50 1.11 1.95 8.62
CA CYS A 50 0.80 1.10 9.76
C CYS A 50 -0.70 0.96 10.04
N ALA A 51 -1.53 1.94 9.66
CA ALA A 51 -2.98 1.88 9.79
C ALA A 51 -3.68 2.90 8.87
N ASN A 52 -4.88 2.57 8.36
CA ASN A 52 -5.77 3.47 7.61
C ASN A 52 -7.24 3.41 8.09
N GLY A 53 -7.48 2.92 9.31
CA GLY A 53 -8.84 2.72 9.81
C GLY A 53 -9.61 1.67 8.99
N ILE A 54 -10.94 1.77 8.98
CA ILE A 54 -11.87 0.75 8.42
C ILE A 54 -12.31 1.04 6.98
N GLN A 55 -11.60 1.91 6.27
CA GLN A 55 -11.96 2.26 4.89
C GLN A 55 -11.13 1.46 3.91
N VAL A 56 -11.80 0.85 2.93
CA VAL A 56 -11.13 0.18 1.82
C VAL A 56 -10.37 1.21 0.95
N ILE A 57 -9.07 0.96 0.69
CA ILE A 57 -8.14 1.89 0.00
C ILE A 57 -7.76 1.47 -1.44
N ASP A 58 -8.59 0.65 -2.07
CA ASP A 58 -8.33 0.09 -3.41
C ASP A 58 -7.93 1.15 -4.45
N ASN A 59 -8.71 2.24 -4.55
CA ASN A 59 -8.49 3.28 -5.55
C ASN A 59 -7.19 4.05 -5.30
N GLU A 60 -6.89 4.33 -4.03
CA GLU A 60 -5.69 5.05 -3.62
C GLU A 60 -4.45 4.21 -3.92
N LEU A 61 -4.50 2.92 -3.62
CA LEU A 61 -3.42 1.98 -3.89
C LEU A 61 -3.18 1.84 -5.41
N ILE A 62 -4.24 1.68 -6.20
CA ILE A 62 -4.14 1.64 -7.68
C ILE A 62 -3.56 2.95 -8.22
N CYS A 63 -4.07 4.10 -7.77
CA CYS A 63 -3.57 5.42 -8.17
C CYS A 63 -2.07 5.57 -7.89
N ILE A 64 -1.60 5.09 -6.73
CA ILE A 64 -0.18 5.06 -6.39
C ILE A 64 0.61 4.19 -7.37
N ALA A 65 0.16 2.97 -7.72
CA ALA A 65 0.86 2.15 -8.73
C ALA A 65 0.86 2.79 -10.13
N GLU A 66 -0.20 3.50 -10.49
CA GLU A 66 -0.32 4.19 -11.78
C GLU A 66 0.63 5.38 -11.90
N HIS A 67 0.90 6.12 -10.83
CA HIS A 67 1.66 7.36 -10.90
C HIS A 67 3.06 7.26 -10.30
N CYS A 68 3.26 6.49 -9.23
CA CYS A 68 4.54 6.29 -8.56
C CYS A 68 5.37 5.20 -9.27
N LYS A 69 5.91 5.51 -10.45
CA LYS A 69 6.60 4.52 -11.29
C LYS A 69 7.89 3.96 -10.68
N ASN A 70 8.47 4.65 -9.69
CA ASN A 70 9.68 4.22 -8.98
C ASN A 70 9.42 3.38 -7.73
N LEU A 71 8.16 3.07 -7.41
CA LEU A 71 7.82 2.32 -6.19
C LEU A 71 8.41 0.90 -6.23
N THR A 72 9.28 0.59 -5.27
CA THR A 72 9.94 -0.72 -5.12
C THR A 72 9.63 -1.41 -3.80
N ALA A 73 9.07 -0.68 -2.83
CA ALA A 73 8.75 -1.20 -1.51
C ALA A 73 7.36 -0.74 -1.05
N LEU A 74 6.54 -1.68 -0.59
CA LEU A 74 5.25 -1.41 0.05
C LEU A 74 5.12 -2.22 1.34
N GLY A 75 4.74 -1.55 2.42
CA GLY A 75 4.34 -2.14 3.69
C GLY A 75 2.94 -1.70 4.08
N LEU A 76 2.00 -2.62 4.29
CA LEU A 76 0.65 -2.30 4.80
C LEU A 76 0.31 -3.16 6.02
N SER A 77 -0.23 -2.51 7.05
CA SER A 77 -0.79 -3.11 8.26
C SER A 77 -2.05 -2.33 8.65
N GLU A 78 -2.99 -2.97 9.37
CA GLU A 78 -4.24 -2.37 9.85
C GLU A 78 -4.95 -1.45 8.81
N CYS A 79 -5.03 -1.95 7.58
CA CYS A 79 -5.69 -1.32 6.43
C CYS A 79 -6.68 -2.31 5.84
N GLU A 80 -7.52 -1.87 4.90
CA GLU A 80 -8.44 -2.76 4.18
C GLU A 80 -8.23 -2.62 2.66
N VAL A 81 -7.93 -3.73 1.99
CA VAL A 81 -7.74 -3.79 0.54
C VAL A 81 -8.41 -5.05 -0.01
N SER A 82 -9.23 -4.90 -1.05
CA SER A 82 -9.81 -6.08 -1.71
C SER A 82 -8.73 -6.91 -2.40
N CYS A 83 -8.90 -8.23 -2.41
CA CYS A 83 -7.93 -9.13 -3.03
C CYS A 83 -7.74 -8.81 -4.53
N THR A 84 -8.81 -8.50 -5.25
CA THR A 84 -8.75 -8.09 -6.66
C THR A 84 -7.97 -6.80 -6.87
N ALA A 85 -8.22 -5.76 -6.07
CA ALA A 85 -7.47 -4.50 -6.17
C ALA A 85 -5.99 -4.69 -5.82
N PHE A 86 -5.68 -5.52 -4.82
CA PHE A 86 -4.30 -5.82 -4.46
C PHE A 86 -3.56 -6.54 -5.58
N ILE A 87 -4.19 -7.53 -6.23
CA ILE A 87 -3.62 -8.21 -7.40
C ILE A 87 -3.37 -7.23 -8.54
N GLU A 88 -4.32 -6.33 -8.81
CA GLU A 88 -4.18 -5.29 -9.83
C GLU A 88 -3.02 -4.33 -9.51
N PHE A 89 -2.89 -3.91 -8.26
CA PHE A 89 -1.75 -3.12 -7.79
C PHE A 89 -0.42 -3.83 -8.07
N VAL A 90 -0.30 -5.11 -7.69
CA VAL A 90 0.92 -5.89 -7.92
C VAL A 90 1.17 -6.08 -9.42
N ARG A 91 0.13 -6.24 -10.24
CA ARG A 91 0.24 -6.33 -11.70
C ARG A 91 0.81 -5.04 -12.30
N LEU A 92 0.36 -3.87 -11.83
CA LEU A 92 0.81 -2.56 -12.29
C LEU A 92 2.26 -2.26 -11.87
N CYS A 93 2.65 -2.67 -10.66
CA CYS A 93 4.02 -2.52 -10.17
C CYS A 93 4.98 -3.54 -10.81
N GLY A 94 4.56 -4.81 -10.86
CA GLY A 94 5.31 -5.94 -11.38
C GLY A 94 6.59 -6.26 -10.62
N ARG A 95 7.57 -6.81 -11.32
CA ARG A 95 8.83 -7.34 -10.75
C ARG A 95 9.73 -6.29 -10.08
N LYS A 96 9.48 -5.00 -10.27
CA LYS A 96 10.25 -3.92 -9.62
C LYS A 96 9.96 -3.82 -8.11
N LEU A 97 8.81 -4.35 -7.67
CA LEU A 97 8.41 -4.37 -6.27
C LEU A 97 9.24 -5.44 -5.56
N THR A 98 10.40 -5.05 -5.02
CA THR A 98 11.38 -5.93 -4.38
C THR A 98 11.02 -6.26 -2.94
N HIS A 99 10.33 -5.34 -2.25
CA HIS A 99 9.86 -5.52 -0.88
C HIS A 99 8.34 -5.36 -0.84
N LEU A 100 7.65 -6.37 -0.32
CA LEU A 100 6.20 -6.37 -0.19
C LEU A 100 5.85 -7.09 1.11
N SER A 101 5.47 -6.32 2.13
CA SER A 101 5.08 -6.80 3.46
C SER A 101 3.64 -6.38 3.70
N ILE A 102 2.76 -7.35 3.85
CA ILE A 102 1.31 -7.11 3.97
C ILE A 102 0.82 -8.08 5.03
N MET A 103 0.25 -7.55 6.11
CA MET A 103 -0.40 -8.40 7.10
C MET A 103 -1.63 -9.08 6.47
N GLU A 104 -1.85 -10.36 6.80
CA GLU A 104 -2.96 -11.16 6.24
C GLU A 104 -4.34 -10.50 6.43
N ASP A 105 -4.54 -9.85 7.57
CA ASP A 105 -5.78 -9.14 7.92
C ASP A 105 -6.05 -7.89 7.07
N VAL A 106 -5.07 -7.42 6.30
CA VAL A 106 -5.25 -6.31 5.35
C VAL A 106 -6.07 -6.74 4.13
N LEU A 107 -6.01 -8.02 3.78
CA LEU A 107 -6.59 -8.55 2.55
C LEU A 107 -8.04 -8.98 2.77
N ILE A 108 -8.96 -8.35 2.06
CA ILE A 108 -10.38 -8.68 2.09
C ILE A 108 -10.70 -9.57 0.89
N PRO A 109 -11.08 -10.85 1.10
CA PRO A 109 -11.54 -11.70 0.01
C PRO A 109 -12.84 -11.15 -0.60
N ASP A 110 -12.96 -11.31 -1.92
CA ASP A 110 -14.11 -10.88 -2.70
C ASP A 110 -14.67 -12.05 -3.53
N ASP A 111 -15.75 -11.82 -4.28
CA ASP A 111 -16.41 -12.87 -5.08
C ASP A 111 -15.50 -13.49 -6.16
N VAL A 112 -14.36 -12.85 -6.46
CA VAL A 112 -13.44 -13.23 -7.55
C VAL A 112 -12.18 -13.91 -7.02
N CYS A 113 -11.68 -13.49 -5.86
CA CYS A 113 -10.43 -13.97 -5.30
C CYS A 113 -10.52 -14.24 -3.79
N SER A 114 -10.15 -15.47 -3.42
CA SER A 114 -9.99 -15.90 -2.03
C SER A 114 -8.57 -15.67 -1.51
N LEU A 115 -8.40 -15.67 -0.18
CA LEU A 115 -7.10 -15.60 0.48
C LEU A 115 -6.19 -16.79 0.14
N ASP A 116 -6.75 -17.95 -0.20
CA ASP A 116 -5.96 -19.12 -0.61
C ASP A 116 -5.35 -18.94 -2.00
N GLU A 117 -5.94 -18.12 -2.87
CA GLU A 117 -5.50 -17.95 -4.27
C GLU A 117 -4.57 -16.73 -4.44
N ILE A 118 -4.69 -15.73 -3.57
CA ILE A 118 -3.98 -14.45 -3.71
C ILE A 118 -2.46 -14.62 -3.78
N HIS A 119 -1.89 -15.51 -2.96
CA HIS A 119 -0.45 -15.73 -2.93
C HIS A 119 0.08 -16.23 -4.27
N THR A 120 -0.71 -17.04 -5.00
CA THR A 120 -0.33 -17.58 -6.31
C THR A 120 -0.32 -16.49 -7.37
N GLU A 121 -1.37 -15.66 -7.45
CA GLU A 121 -1.44 -14.56 -8.43
C GLU A 121 -0.40 -13.47 -8.14
N VAL A 122 -0.22 -13.09 -6.87
CA VAL A 122 0.80 -12.12 -6.47
C VAL A 122 2.20 -12.65 -6.80
N SER A 123 2.51 -13.90 -6.48
CA SER A 123 3.81 -14.53 -6.79
C SER A 123 4.10 -14.52 -8.29
N LYS A 124 3.09 -14.78 -9.12
CA LYS A 124 3.19 -14.77 -10.59
C LYS A 124 3.61 -13.40 -11.14
N TYR A 125 3.01 -12.31 -10.65
CA TYR A 125 3.38 -10.95 -11.09
C TYR A 125 4.71 -10.47 -10.52
N LEU A 126 5.06 -10.88 -9.30
CA LEU A 126 6.36 -10.58 -8.69
C LEU A 126 7.52 -11.39 -9.29
N GLY A 127 7.25 -12.57 -9.85
CA GLY A 127 8.26 -13.50 -10.34
C GLY A 127 9.08 -14.18 -9.23
N ARG A 128 8.56 -14.19 -8.00
CA ARG A 128 9.12 -14.87 -6.83
C ARG A 128 7.98 -15.33 -5.92
N ILE A 129 8.28 -16.29 -5.05
CA ILE A 129 7.31 -16.74 -4.03
C ILE A 129 7.05 -15.58 -3.06
N TRP A 130 5.76 -15.35 -2.77
CA TRP A 130 5.30 -14.36 -1.81
C TRP A 130 4.11 -14.93 -1.02
N PHE A 131 4.05 -14.57 0.26
CA PHE A 131 2.95 -14.84 1.17
C PHE A 131 2.71 -13.59 2.03
N PRO A 132 1.46 -13.35 2.47
CA PRO A 132 1.20 -12.33 3.47
C PRO A 132 1.89 -12.68 4.80
N ASP A 133 2.19 -11.64 5.58
CA ASP A 133 2.71 -11.75 6.92
C ASP A 133 1.59 -12.16 7.88
N VAL A 134 1.88 -13.10 8.79
CA VAL A 134 0.91 -13.60 9.77
C VAL A 134 1.40 -13.34 11.19
N MET A 135 0.51 -12.85 12.06
CA MET A 135 0.83 -12.70 13.46
C MET A 135 0.67 -14.05 14.19
N PRO A 136 1.67 -14.49 14.97
CA PRO A 136 1.55 -15.75 15.69
C PRO A 136 0.47 -15.67 16.79
N LEU A 137 -0.33 -16.73 16.92
CA LEU A 137 -1.45 -16.81 17.87
C LEU A 137 -1.07 -17.44 19.23
N TRP A 138 0.23 -17.54 19.54
CA TRP A 138 0.75 -18.29 20.71
C TRP A 138 1.26 -17.40 21.83
#